data_AF-A0A7V8YMM9-F1
#
_entry.id   AF-A0A7V8YMM9-F1
#
_cell.length_a   1.000
_cell.length_b   1.000
_cell.length_c   1.000
_cell.angle_alpha   90.00
_cell.angle_beta   90.00
_cell.angle_gamma   90.00
#
_symmetry.space_group_name_H-M   'P 1'
#
loop_
_entity.id
_entity.type
_entity.pdbx_description
1 polymer ?
#
loop_
_entity_poly.entity_id
_entity_poly.type
_entity_poly.pdbx_seq_one_letter_code
_entity_poly.pdbx_strand_id
1 'polypeptide(L)'
;MTVTPDDLIAAADLCRETLAPAVDADWTAPAADIGQTCRETIDHVVSCQTFYASHLASRAPGPLPRLRKHDPDAPVEQVLDLVPAGAAVLAAVARGSGPDVRAFHPAGMADPEGFLAMGCDEIIVHTGDIAAGLGVAFAPPDDLCARIVTRLFPWAPSDADPWPTLRWANGRAPLGDRARLDPDWYWQCAPLAEWDGQVNRRINPAAWSP
;
A
#
# COMPACT_ATOMS: atom_id res chain seq x y z
N MET A 1 4.61 9.60 15.46
CA MET A 1 3.48 10.18 14.70
C MET A 1 2.68 9.03 14.16
N THR A 2 1.36 9.06 14.29
CA THR A 2 0.47 7.96 13.89
C THR A 2 -0.04 8.16 12.47
N VAL A 3 -0.32 7.06 11.76
CA VAL A 3 -1.06 7.13 10.49
C VAL A 3 -2.56 7.28 10.79
N THR A 4 -3.21 8.21 10.12
CA THR A 4 -4.60 8.58 10.35
C THR A 4 -5.49 8.27 9.14
N PRO A 5 -6.82 8.24 9.32
CA PRO A 5 -7.75 8.17 8.21
C PRO A 5 -7.55 9.27 7.15
N ASP A 6 -7.11 10.45 7.56
CA ASP A 6 -6.93 11.58 6.64
C ASP A 6 -5.65 11.43 5.80
N ASP A 7 -4.63 10.75 6.33
CA ASP A 7 -3.44 10.36 5.54
C ASP A 7 -3.83 9.44 4.37
N LEU A 8 -4.77 8.52 4.60
CA LEU A 8 -5.25 7.60 3.58
C LEU A 8 -6.05 8.31 2.49
N ILE A 9 -6.87 9.29 2.88
CA ILE A 9 -7.58 10.15 1.92
C ILE A 9 -6.57 10.96 1.08
N ALA A 10 -5.60 11.60 1.73
CA ALA A 10 -4.58 12.39 1.05
C ALA A 10 -3.74 11.54 0.07
N ALA A 11 -3.39 10.31 0.44
CA ALA A 11 -2.70 9.37 -0.44
C ALA A 11 -3.53 9.05 -1.70
N ALA A 12 -4.84 8.79 -1.51
CA ALA A 12 -5.75 8.45 -2.60
C ALA A 12 -6.00 9.63 -3.55
N ASP A 13 -6.19 10.84 -3.00
CA ASP A 13 -6.33 12.06 -3.79
C ASP A 13 -5.07 12.33 -4.61
N LEU A 14 -3.89 12.22 -3.98
CA LEU A 14 -2.61 12.36 -4.67
C LEU A 14 -2.44 11.35 -5.81
N CYS A 15 -2.83 10.09 -5.61
CA CYS A 15 -2.81 9.07 -6.65
C CYS A 15 -3.68 9.48 -7.85
N ARG A 16 -4.94 9.85 -7.57
CA ARG A 16 -5.91 10.27 -8.59
C ARG A 16 -5.41 11.49 -9.35
N GLU A 17 -4.92 12.52 -8.65
CA GLU A 17 -4.40 13.75 -9.24
C GLU A 17 -3.16 13.50 -10.10
N THR A 18 -2.23 12.67 -9.63
CA THR A 18 -0.99 12.34 -10.34
C THR A 18 -1.28 11.62 -11.66
N LEU A 19 -2.21 10.66 -11.65
CA LEU A 19 -2.45 9.76 -12.78
C LEU A 19 -3.55 10.26 -13.74
N ALA A 20 -4.37 11.23 -13.34
CA ALA A 20 -5.42 11.81 -14.17
C ALA A 20 -4.94 12.30 -15.56
N PRO A 21 -3.78 12.97 -15.69
CA PRO A 21 -3.31 13.43 -17.00
C PRO A 21 -2.90 12.30 -17.94
N ALA A 22 -2.74 11.07 -17.44
CA ALA A 22 -2.27 9.91 -18.18
C ALA A 22 -3.39 8.88 -18.47
N VAL A 23 -4.67 9.24 -18.31
CA VAL A 23 -5.79 8.30 -18.57
C VAL A 23 -5.82 7.75 -20.00
N ASP A 24 -5.36 8.54 -20.98
CA ASP A 24 -5.28 8.15 -22.39
C ASP A 24 -3.93 7.50 -22.78
N ALA A 25 -3.03 7.28 -21.81
CA ALA A 25 -1.75 6.60 -22.04
C ALA A 25 -1.93 5.09 -22.30
N ASP A 26 -0.85 4.40 -22.63
CA ASP A 26 -0.86 2.94 -22.76
C ASP A 26 -0.73 2.28 -21.37
N TRP A 27 -1.87 1.94 -20.76
CA TRP A 27 -1.91 1.27 -19.45
C TRP A 27 -1.54 -0.22 -19.49
N THR A 28 -1.24 -0.77 -20.68
CA THR A 28 -0.64 -2.10 -20.82
C THR A 28 0.88 -2.06 -20.64
N ALA A 29 1.48 -0.86 -20.57
CA ALA A 29 2.89 -0.69 -20.27
C ALA A 29 3.24 -1.27 -18.88
N PRO A 30 4.46 -1.82 -18.70
CA PRO A 30 4.93 -2.29 -17.40
C PRO A 30 4.95 -1.17 -16.34
N ALA A 31 4.46 -1.46 -15.13
CA ALA A 31 4.59 -0.59 -13.97
C ALA A 31 6.00 -0.75 -13.36
N ALA A 32 6.95 0.05 -13.85
CA ALA A 32 8.36 -0.07 -13.47
C ALA A 32 8.89 -1.51 -13.69
N ASP A 33 9.58 -2.08 -12.69
CA ASP A 33 10.19 -3.42 -12.75
C ASP A 33 9.48 -4.47 -11.87
N ILE A 34 8.22 -4.23 -11.49
CA ILE A 34 7.46 -5.14 -10.60
C ILE A 34 6.80 -6.32 -11.32
N GLY A 35 6.91 -6.39 -12.65
CA GLY A 35 6.40 -7.49 -13.47
C GLY A 35 4.90 -7.46 -13.78
N GLN A 36 4.21 -6.38 -13.40
CA GLN A 36 2.79 -6.14 -13.69
C GLN A 36 2.64 -4.94 -14.62
N THR A 37 1.53 -4.87 -15.34
CA THR A 37 1.15 -3.69 -16.13
C THR A 37 0.60 -2.58 -15.24
N CYS A 38 0.65 -1.34 -15.71
CA CYS A 38 0.06 -0.18 -15.02
C CYS A 38 -1.43 -0.42 -14.69
N ARG A 39 -2.16 -1.06 -15.61
CA ARG A 39 -3.57 -1.44 -15.41
C ARG A 39 -3.74 -2.45 -14.26
N GLU A 40 -2.99 -3.54 -14.27
CA GLU A 40 -3.07 -4.55 -13.20
C GLU A 40 -2.69 -3.96 -11.84
N THR A 41 -1.72 -3.05 -11.83
CA THR A 41 -1.25 -2.40 -10.60
C THR A 41 -2.34 -1.48 -9.99
N ILE A 42 -3.06 -0.69 -10.79
CA ILE A 42 -4.14 0.16 -10.24
C ILE A 42 -5.35 -0.68 -9.80
N ASP A 43 -5.68 -1.75 -10.53
CA ASP A 43 -6.71 -2.70 -10.11
C ASP A 43 -6.35 -3.35 -8.77
N HIS A 44 -5.07 -3.73 -8.58
CA HIS A 44 -4.55 -4.24 -7.31
C HIS A 44 -4.73 -3.23 -6.17
N VAL A 45 -4.37 -1.96 -6.37
CA VAL A 45 -4.55 -0.89 -5.36
C VAL A 45 -6.01 -0.80 -4.90
N VAL A 46 -6.97 -0.77 -5.83
CA VAL A 46 -8.41 -0.74 -5.52
C VAL A 46 -8.84 -2.00 -4.73
N SER A 47 -8.35 -3.17 -5.14
CA SER A 47 -8.65 -4.44 -4.48
C SER A 47 -8.10 -4.50 -3.05
N CYS A 48 -6.93 -3.90 -2.80
CA CYS A 48 -6.31 -3.83 -1.48
C CYS A 48 -7.18 -3.04 -0.50
N GLN A 49 -7.69 -1.87 -0.90
CA GLN A 49 -8.55 -1.06 -0.03
C GLN A 49 -9.83 -1.81 0.37
N THR A 50 -10.45 -2.49 -0.60
CA THR A 50 -11.65 -3.32 -0.34
C THR A 50 -11.34 -4.50 0.57
N PHE A 51 -10.20 -5.17 0.35
CA PHE A 51 -9.74 -6.28 1.18
C PHE A 51 -9.51 -5.83 2.63
N TYR A 52 -8.78 -4.73 2.83
CA TYR A 52 -8.50 -4.17 4.16
C TYR A 52 -9.77 -3.73 4.88
N ALA A 53 -10.66 -2.99 4.20
CA ALA A 53 -11.92 -2.55 4.79
C ALA A 53 -12.78 -3.74 5.23
N SER A 54 -12.86 -4.79 4.41
CA SER A 54 -13.65 -5.98 4.72
C SER A 54 -13.12 -6.74 5.94
N HIS A 55 -11.79 -6.92 6.03
CA HIS A 55 -11.17 -7.61 7.18
C HIS A 55 -11.36 -6.81 8.46
N LEU A 56 -11.11 -5.50 8.41
CA LEU A 56 -11.22 -4.64 9.58
C LEU A 56 -12.68 -4.51 10.05
N ALA A 57 -13.63 -4.30 9.14
CA ALA A 57 -15.05 -4.15 9.46
C ALA A 57 -15.64 -5.41 10.10
N SER A 58 -15.23 -6.59 9.63
CA SER A 58 -15.69 -7.88 10.15
C SER A 58 -14.86 -8.40 11.32
N ARG A 59 -13.73 -7.75 11.64
CA ARG A 59 -12.73 -8.23 12.61
C ARG A 59 -12.30 -9.66 12.31
N ALA A 60 -12.09 -9.95 11.02
CA ALA A 60 -11.87 -11.31 10.56
C ALA A 60 -10.64 -11.94 11.25
N PRO A 61 -10.76 -13.12 11.89
CA PRO A 61 -9.64 -13.78 12.55
C PRO A 61 -8.73 -14.56 11.56
N GLY A 62 -9.11 -14.60 10.29
CA GLY A 62 -8.45 -15.34 9.23
C GLY A 62 -8.80 -14.79 7.85
N PRO A 63 -8.34 -15.44 6.77
CA PRO A 63 -8.56 -14.95 5.42
C PRO A 63 -10.03 -14.95 5.04
N LEU A 64 -10.51 -13.83 4.49
CA LEU A 64 -11.78 -13.77 3.77
C LEU A 64 -11.58 -14.08 2.27
N PRO A 65 -12.62 -14.58 1.56
CA PRO A 65 -12.59 -14.65 0.10
C PRO A 65 -12.28 -13.29 -0.52
N ARG A 66 -11.35 -13.25 -1.48
CA ARG A 66 -10.98 -11.99 -2.15
C ARG A 66 -11.96 -11.68 -3.27
N LEU A 67 -12.49 -10.47 -3.28
CA LEU A 67 -13.18 -9.90 -4.44
C LEU A 67 -12.11 -9.35 -5.41
N ARG A 68 -11.78 -10.13 -6.44
CA ARG A 68 -10.76 -9.78 -7.47
C ARG A 68 -11.33 -9.65 -8.88
N LYS A 69 -12.66 -9.60 -9.02
CA LYS A 69 -13.26 -9.48 -10.34
C LYS A 69 -13.30 -8.01 -10.74
N HIS A 70 -12.29 -7.61 -11.51
CA HIS A 70 -12.25 -6.31 -12.19
C HIS A 70 -12.93 -6.43 -13.55
N ASP A 71 -13.52 -5.34 -14.02
CA ASP A 71 -14.00 -5.23 -15.40
C ASP A 71 -12.81 -4.80 -16.29
N PRO A 72 -12.25 -5.70 -17.12
CA PRO A 72 -11.08 -5.37 -17.94
C PRO A 72 -11.37 -4.26 -18.96
N ASP A 73 -12.65 -4.06 -19.32
CA ASP A 73 -13.08 -3.07 -20.31
C ASP A 73 -13.45 -1.73 -19.67
N ALA A 74 -13.41 -1.62 -18.32
CA ALA A 74 -13.68 -0.37 -17.62
C ALA A 74 -12.67 0.71 -18.05
N PRO A 75 -13.13 1.94 -18.37
CA PRO A 75 -12.25 3.06 -18.63
C PRO A 75 -11.33 3.34 -17.43
N VAL A 76 -10.05 3.64 -17.70
CA VAL A 76 -9.04 3.94 -16.68
C VAL A 76 -9.50 5.02 -15.72
N GLU A 77 -10.12 6.09 -16.24
CA GLU A 77 -10.65 7.18 -15.40
C GLU A 77 -11.63 6.67 -14.34
N GLN A 78 -12.51 5.73 -14.70
CA GLN A 78 -13.45 5.13 -13.74
C GLN A 78 -12.74 4.26 -12.71
N VAL A 79 -11.68 3.54 -13.10
CA VAL A 79 -10.87 2.76 -12.17
C VAL A 79 -10.14 3.68 -11.19
N LEU A 80 -9.61 4.82 -11.67
CA LEU A 80 -8.97 5.82 -10.80
C LEU A 80 -9.96 6.42 -9.78
N ASP A 81 -11.22 6.62 -10.15
CA ASP A 81 -12.25 7.11 -9.22
C ASP A 81 -12.56 6.09 -8.09
N LEU A 82 -12.26 4.80 -8.29
CA LEU A 82 -12.41 3.78 -7.25
C LEU A 82 -11.34 3.86 -6.15
N VAL A 83 -10.19 4.50 -6.41
CA VAL A 83 -9.11 4.63 -5.41
C VAL A 83 -9.56 5.52 -4.24
N PRO A 84 -10.01 6.78 -4.43
CA PRO A 84 -10.58 7.59 -3.35
C PRO A 84 -11.80 6.95 -2.70
N ALA A 85 -12.67 6.28 -3.48
CA ALA A 85 -13.86 5.61 -2.93
C ALA A 85 -13.48 4.47 -1.96
N GLY A 86 -12.55 3.60 -2.36
CA GLY A 86 -12.07 2.50 -1.52
C GLY A 86 -11.35 3.01 -0.27
N ALA A 87 -10.50 4.03 -0.42
CA ALA A 87 -9.82 4.70 0.68
C ALA A 87 -10.81 5.30 1.68
N ALA A 88 -11.87 5.97 1.20
CA ALA A 88 -12.91 6.54 2.06
C ALA A 88 -13.66 5.49 2.88
N VAL A 89 -13.95 4.33 2.28
CA VAL A 89 -14.58 3.20 2.99
C VAL A 89 -13.66 2.67 4.08
N LEU A 90 -12.38 2.40 3.77
CA LEU A 90 -11.41 1.94 4.78
C LEU A 90 -11.23 2.97 5.90
N ALA A 91 -11.09 4.25 5.56
CA ALA A 91 -10.98 5.34 6.52
C ALA A 91 -12.21 5.42 7.45
N ALA A 92 -13.43 5.24 6.92
CA ALA A 92 -14.65 5.21 7.74
C ALA A 92 -14.69 4.00 8.68
N VAL A 93 -14.31 2.82 8.19
CA VAL A 93 -14.21 1.60 9.01
C VAL A 93 -13.17 1.78 10.13
N ALA A 94 -12.01 2.35 9.82
CA ALA A 94 -10.97 2.64 10.80
C ALA A 94 -11.45 3.64 11.87
N ARG A 95 -12.14 4.71 11.49
CA ARG A 95 -12.78 5.67 12.43
C ARG A 95 -13.79 5.00 13.36
N GLY A 96 -14.53 4.01 12.88
CA GLY A 96 -15.49 3.24 13.66
C GLY A 96 -14.88 2.10 14.50
N SER A 97 -13.58 1.85 14.39
CA SER A 97 -12.90 0.76 15.07
C SER A 97 -12.29 1.21 16.39
N GLY A 98 -12.53 0.44 17.46
CA GLY A 98 -11.89 0.68 18.76
C GLY A 98 -10.39 0.31 18.76
N PRO A 99 -9.61 0.79 19.73
CA PRO A 99 -8.15 0.59 19.80
C PRO A 99 -7.75 -0.89 19.98
N ASP A 100 -8.62 -1.71 20.57
CA ASP A 100 -8.38 -3.14 20.79
C ASP A 100 -8.77 -4.02 19.59
N VAL A 101 -9.31 -3.43 18.52
CA VAL A 101 -9.69 -4.18 17.32
C VAL A 101 -8.45 -4.72 16.64
N ARG A 102 -8.50 -6.00 16.25
CA ARG A 102 -7.52 -6.65 15.40
C ARG A 102 -8.23 -7.40 14.29
N ALA A 103 -7.63 -7.45 13.10
CA ALA A 103 -8.07 -8.31 12.02
C ALA A 103 -6.90 -8.90 11.24
N PHE A 104 -7.16 -10.03 10.59
CA PHE A 104 -6.15 -10.78 9.87
C PHE A 104 -5.66 -10.06 8.62
N HIS A 105 -4.34 -10.01 8.49
CA HIS A 105 -3.61 -9.83 7.24
C HIS A 105 -2.58 -10.98 7.16
N PRO A 106 -2.11 -11.42 5.97
CA PRO A 106 -1.12 -12.48 5.95
C PRO A 106 0.21 -12.10 6.64
N ALA A 107 0.47 -10.80 6.85
CA ALA A 107 1.62 -10.31 7.64
C ALA A 107 1.41 -10.36 9.17
N GLY A 108 0.21 -10.68 9.64
CA GLY A 108 -0.14 -10.73 11.06
C GLY A 108 -1.51 -10.12 11.37
N MET A 109 -1.85 -10.09 12.66
CA MET A 109 -3.08 -9.47 13.16
C MET A 109 -2.91 -7.95 13.27
N ALA A 110 -3.38 -7.22 12.27
CA ALA A 110 -3.25 -5.77 12.20
C ALA A 110 -4.31 -5.03 13.03
N ASP A 111 -3.93 -3.89 13.59
CA ASP A 111 -4.83 -2.91 14.20
C ASP A 111 -5.34 -1.89 13.16
N PRO A 112 -6.26 -0.97 13.51
CA PRO A 112 -6.76 0.02 12.55
C PRO A 112 -5.66 0.88 11.93
N GLU A 113 -4.67 1.30 12.72
CA GLU A 113 -3.53 2.09 12.21
C GLU A 113 -2.69 1.28 11.20
N GLY A 114 -2.49 -0.02 11.45
CA GLY A 114 -1.78 -0.92 10.55
C GLY A 114 -2.48 -1.06 9.20
N PHE A 115 -3.81 -1.18 9.19
CA PHE A 115 -4.57 -1.18 7.93
C PHE A 115 -4.53 0.16 7.20
N LEU A 116 -4.60 1.29 7.93
CA LEU A 116 -4.44 2.62 7.33
C LEU A 116 -3.04 2.76 6.70
N ALA A 117 -1.99 2.37 7.42
CA ALA A 117 -0.63 2.46 6.94
C ALA A 117 -0.39 1.56 5.72
N MET A 118 -0.88 0.31 5.73
CA MET A 118 -0.80 -0.57 4.55
C MET A 118 -1.58 0.00 3.37
N GLY A 119 -2.75 0.58 3.61
CA GLY A 119 -3.54 1.27 2.58
C GLY A 119 -2.77 2.43 1.94
N CYS A 120 -2.12 3.26 2.74
CA CYS A 120 -1.27 4.36 2.26
C CYS A 120 -0.03 3.84 1.51
N ASP A 121 0.65 2.81 2.03
CA ASP A 121 1.83 2.20 1.40
C ASP A 121 1.50 1.67 0.00
N GLU A 122 0.44 0.85 -0.09
CA GLU A 122 -0.05 0.30 -1.36
C GLU A 122 -0.37 1.42 -2.36
N ILE A 123 -1.08 2.48 -1.94
CA ILE A 123 -1.42 3.59 -2.83
C ILE A 123 -0.17 4.35 -3.29
N ILE A 124 0.69 4.79 -2.36
CA ILE A 124 1.82 5.67 -2.67
C ILE A 124 2.89 4.94 -3.49
N VAL A 125 3.25 3.72 -3.08
CA VAL A 125 4.31 2.96 -3.76
C VAL A 125 3.86 2.60 -5.17
N HIS A 126 2.64 2.11 -5.35
CA HIS A 126 2.15 1.72 -6.66
C HIS A 126 1.76 2.90 -7.55
N THR A 127 1.38 4.05 -7.00
CA THR A 127 1.32 5.29 -7.78
C THR A 127 2.70 5.61 -8.36
N GLY A 128 3.76 5.46 -7.58
CA GLY A 128 5.13 5.64 -8.05
C GLY A 128 5.56 4.64 -9.12
N ASP A 129 5.16 3.37 -8.97
CA ASP A 129 5.44 2.32 -9.96
C ASP A 129 4.72 2.61 -11.31
N ILE A 130 3.43 2.98 -11.25
CA ILE A 130 2.63 3.35 -12.43
C ILE A 130 3.18 4.63 -13.06
N ALA A 131 3.47 5.66 -12.26
CA ALA A 131 4.00 6.92 -12.76
C ALA A 131 5.33 6.72 -13.50
N ALA A 132 6.23 5.88 -12.96
CA ALA A 132 7.44 5.48 -13.65
C ALA A 132 7.16 4.74 -14.97
N GLY A 133 6.22 3.80 -14.98
CA GLY A 133 5.82 3.07 -16.20
C GLY A 133 5.23 3.97 -17.30
N LEU A 134 4.45 4.98 -16.91
CA LEU A 134 3.78 5.91 -17.82
C LEU A 134 4.61 7.17 -18.14
N GLY A 135 5.80 7.33 -17.55
CA GLY A 135 6.63 8.52 -17.73
C GLY A 135 6.07 9.78 -17.06
N VAL A 136 5.25 9.63 -16.02
CA VAL A 136 4.67 10.71 -15.20
C VAL A 136 5.61 11.02 -14.04
N ALA A 137 5.81 12.31 -13.76
CA ALA A 137 6.57 12.74 -12.58
C ALA A 137 5.75 12.51 -11.31
N PHE A 138 6.36 11.91 -10.29
CA PHE A 138 5.73 11.65 -9.00
C PHE A 138 6.69 11.91 -7.83
N ALA A 139 6.22 12.69 -6.86
CA ALA A 139 6.92 12.98 -5.62
C ALA A 139 5.89 13.05 -4.48
N PRO A 140 5.79 12.01 -3.62
CA PRO A 140 4.88 12.03 -2.49
C PRO A 140 5.38 12.93 -1.35
N PRO A 141 4.49 13.41 -0.47
CA PRO A 141 4.89 14.18 0.72
C PRO A 141 5.80 13.38 1.65
N ASP A 142 6.94 13.98 2.01
CA ASP A 142 7.95 13.33 2.87
C ASP A 142 7.40 12.95 4.25
N ASP A 143 6.51 13.76 4.82
CA ASP A 143 5.93 13.53 6.13
C ASP A 143 4.99 12.30 6.13
N LEU A 144 4.23 12.10 5.05
CA LEU A 144 3.40 10.91 4.84
C LEU A 144 4.28 9.66 4.70
N CYS A 145 5.30 9.72 3.83
CA CYS A 145 6.25 8.61 3.67
C CYS A 145 6.94 8.26 5.01
N ALA A 146 7.34 9.26 5.80
CA ALA A 146 7.98 9.04 7.09
C ALA A 146 7.05 8.35 8.09
N ARG A 147 5.77 8.72 8.12
CA ARG A 147 4.74 8.05 8.95
C ARG A 147 4.55 6.59 8.53
N ILE A 148 4.46 6.31 7.23
CA ILE A 148 4.33 4.94 6.70
C ILE A 148 5.56 4.09 7.06
N VAL A 149 6.77 4.61 6.81
CA VAL A 149 8.04 3.93 7.14
C VAL A 149 8.07 3.58 8.63
N THR A 150 7.83 4.57 9.49
CA THR A 150 7.86 4.38 10.95
C THR A 150 6.84 3.33 11.40
N ARG A 151 5.65 3.29 10.77
CA ARG A 151 4.57 2.40 11.20
C ARG A 151 4.73 0.97 10.69
N LEU A 152 5.17 0.76 9.45
CA LEU A 152 5.20 -0.58 8.83
C LEU A 152 6.58 -1.22 8.75
N PHE A 153 7.63 -0.41 8.76
CA PHE A 153 9.00 -0.85 8.54
C PHE A 153 9.91 -0.34 9.67
N PRO A 154 9.66 -0.70 10.94
CA PRO A 154 10.42 -0.18 12.08
C PRO A 154 11.91 -0.56 12.08
N TRP A 155 12.33 -1.51 11.24
CA TRP A 155 13.73 -1.85 10.99
C TRP A 155 14.39 -1.00 9.88
N ALA A 156 13.63 -0.16 9.18
CA ALA A 156 14.17 0.69 8.13
C ALA A 156 15.10 1.77 8.71
N PRO A 157 16.13 2.17 7.96
CA PRO A 157 17.02 3.24 8.38
C PRO A 157 16.28 4.56 8.55
N SER A 158 16.67 5.34 9.57
CA SER A 158 16.11 6.67 9.86
C SER A 158 17.01 7.82 9.42
N ASP A 159 18.15 7.52 8.79
CA ASP A 159 19.19 8.48 8.37
C ASP A 159 19.09 8.88 6.88
N ALA A 160 18.00 8.53 6.20
CA ALA A 160 17.78 8.80 4.78
C ALA A 160 16.41 9.44 4.52
N ASP A 161 16.27 10.04 3.34
CA ASP A 161 15.04 10.72 2.93
C ASP A 161 13.83 9.75 2.93
N PRO A 162 12.62 10.18 3.34
CA PRO A 162 11.51 9.27 3.56
C PRO A 162 11.02 8.52 2.31
N TRP A 163 10.89 9.19 1.17
CA TRP A 163 10.42 8.54 -0.06
C TRP A 163 11.41 7.48 -0.59
N PRO A 164 12.71 7.78 -0.76
CA PRO A 164 13.71 6.75 -1.07
C PRO A 164 13.72 5.58 -0.07
N THR A 165 13.56 5.88 1.22
CA THR A 165 13.48 4.85 2.27
C THR A 165 12.25 3.97 2.10
N LEU A 166 11.08 4.54 1.81
CA LEU A 166 9.84 3.80 1.57
C LEU A 166 9.96 2.87 0.34
N ARG A 167 10.55 3.36 -0.75
CA ARG A 167 10.84 2.55 -1.94
C ARG A 167 11.79 1.40 -1.62
N TRP A 168 12.87 1.66 -0.88
CA TRP A 168 13.82 0.63 -0.46
C TRP A 168 13.19 -0.41 0.46
N ALA A 169 12.40 0.02 1.45
CA ALA A 169 11.70 -0.84 2.39
C ALA A 169 10.71 -1.77 1.68
N ASN A 170 10.19 -1.32 0.54
CA ASN A 170 9.37 -2.10 -0.37
C ASN A 170 10.20 -2.90 -1.41
N GLY A 171 11.53 -2.86 -1.39
CA GLY A 171 12.35 -3.59 -2.37
C GLY A 171 12.31 -3.02 -3.80
N ARG A 172 11.95 -1.75 -3.99
CA ARG A 172 11.88 -1.09 -5.32
C ARG A 172 13.21 -0.49 -5.77
N ALA A 173 14.13 -0.19 -4.86
CA ALA A 173 15.42 0.44 -5.20
C ALA A 173 16.48 0.18 -4.11
N PRO A 174 17.79 0.30 -4.42
CA PRO A 174 18.83 0.46 -3.40
C PRO A 174 18.68 1.81 -2.65
N LEU A 175 19.31 1.93 -1.48
CA LEU A 175 19.31 3.13 -0.64
C LEU A 175 20.71 3.51 -0.19
N GLY A 176 21.32 4.48 -0.89
CA GLY A 176 22.75 4.78 -0.73
C GLY A 176 23.59 3.53 -1.04
N ASP A 177 24.47 3.14 -0.11
CA ASP A 177 25.28 1.93 -0.23
C ASP A 177 24.53 0.63 0.11
N ARG A 178 23.25 0.73 0.52
CA ARG A 178 22.43 -0.45 0.84
C ARG A 178 21.85 -1.02 -0.44
N ALA A 179 22.11 -2.31 -0.68
CA ALA A 179 21.47 -3.04 -1.76
C ALA A 179 19.94 -3.01 -1.63
N ARG A 180 19.24 -3.23 -2.75
CA ARG A 180 17.79 -3.43 -2.78
C ARG A 180 17.42 -4.52 -1.75
N LEU A 181 16.38 -4.27 -0.96
CA LEU A 181 15.96 -5.16 0.11
C LEU A 181 15.55 -6.55 -0.44
N ASP A 182 15.91 -7.60 0.29
CA ASP A 182 15.61 -9.00 -0.03
C ASP A 182 14.09 -9.28 -0.08
N PRO A 183 13.57 -9.99 -1.09
CA PRO A 183 12.12 -10.08 -1.33
C PRO A 183 11.31 -10.84 -0.26
N ASP A 184 11.97 -11.53 0.68
CA ASP A 184 11.28 -12.32 1.71
C ASP A 184 10.84 -11.46 2.90
N TRP A 185 10.99 -10.14 2.85
CA TRP A 185 10.47 -9.23 3.86
C TRP A 185 8.92 -9.23 3.92
N TYR A 186 8.39 -8.85 5.08
CA TYR A 186 6.97 -8.51 5.23
C TYR A 186 6.76 -7.33 6.17
N TRP A 187 5.58 -6.69 6.17
CA TRP A 187 5.30 -5.54 7.03
C TRP A 187 5.19 -5.91 8.52
N GLN A 188 5.48 -4.96 9.42
CA GLN A 188 4.96 -4.95 10.79
C GLN A 188 3.52 -4.41 10.78
N CYS A 189 2.55 -5.22 10.34
CA CYS A 189 1.16 -4.78 10.31
C CYS A 189 0.50 -4.84 11.71
N ALA A 190 0.95 -5.75 12.57
CA ALA A 190 0.57 -5.79 13.98
C ALA A 190 0.97 -4.48 14.70
N PRO A 191 0.39 -4.18 15.87
CA PRO A 191 0.76 -3.00 16.63
C PRO A 191 2.27 -2.88 16.81
N LEU A 192 2.79 -1.65 16.72
CA LEU A 192 4.23 -1.43 16.77
C LEU A 192 4.86 -1.86 18.11
N ALA A 193 4.09 -1.79 19.20
CA ALA A 193 4.52 -2.27 20.52
C ALA A 193 4.72 -3.80 20.60
N GLU A 194 4.20 -4.55 19.62
CA GLU A 194 4.34 -6.00 19.51
C GLU A 194 5.51 -6.41 18.61
N TRP A 195 6.27 -5.46 18.06
CA TRP A 195 7.43 -5.76 17.23
C TRP A 195 8.58 -6.33 18.08
N ASP A 196 9.18 -7.42 17.61
CA ASP A 196 10.21 -8.18 18.33
C ASP A 196 11.65 -7.68 18.07
N GLY A 197 11.79 -6.61 17.28
CA GLY A 197 13.09 -6.03 16.90
C GLY A 197 13.75 -6.70 15.70
N GLN A 198 13.11 -7.67 15.04
CA GLN A 198 13.63 -8.35 13.85
C GLN A 198 12.92 -7.90 12.57
N VAL A 199 13.57 -8.06 11.42
CA VAL A 199 12.89 -7.88 10.13
C VAL A 199 11.83 -8.96 10.00
N ASN A 200 10.56 -8.56 9.85
CA ASN A 200 9.49 -9.51 9.57
C ASN A 200 9.74 -10.18 8.23
N ARG A 201 9.62 -11.51 8.19
CA ARG A 201 9.81 -12.31 6.99
C ARG A 201 8.56 -13.11 6.65
N ARG A 202 8.37 -13.41 5.38
CA ARG A 202 7.30 -14.29 4.89
C ARG A 202 7.55 -15.71 5.41
N ILE A 203 6.83 -16.12 6.46
CA ILE A 203 6.98 -17.44 7.11
C ILE A 203 6.42 -18.57 6.22
N ASN A 204 5.55 -18.23 5.28
CA ASN A 204 5.19 -19.06 4.13
C ASN A 204 5.31 -18.16 2.91
N PRO A 205 6.01 -18.54 1.82
CA PRO A 205 5.74 -17.91 0.55
C PRO A 205 4.25 -18.08 0.33
N ALA A 206 3.54 -16.95 0.27
CA ALA A 206 2.15 -16.96 -0.12
C ALA A 206 2.10 -17.81 -1.39
N ALA A 207 1.17 -18.77 -1.52
CA ALA A 207 0.95 -19.52 -2.77
C ALA A 207 0.43 -18.62 -3.92
N TRP A 208 0.83 -17.36 -3.89
CA TRP A 208 0.46 -16.20 -4.66
C TRP A 208 1.77 -15.65 -5.23
N SER A 209 2.38 -16.43 -6.13
CA SER A 209 3.12 -15.81 -7.24
C SER A 209 2.09 -15.18 -8.19
N PRO A 210 2.47 -14.13 -8.95
CA PRO A 210 1.60 -13.47 -9.93
C PRO A 210 0.88 -14.46 -10.86
#